data_AF-A0A2C1K6C1-F1
#
_entry.id   AF-A0A2C1K6C1-F1
#
_cell.length_a   1.000
_cell.length_b   1.000
_cell.length_c   1.000
_cell.angle_alpha   90.00
_cell.angle_beta   90.00
_cell.angle_gamma   90.00
#
_symmetry.space_group_name_H-M   'P 1'
#
loop_
_entity.id
_entity.type
_entity.pdbx_description
1 polymer ?
#
loop_
_entity_poly.entity_id
_entity_poly.type
_entity_poly.pdbx_seq_one_letter_code
_entity_poly.pdbx_strand_id
1 'polypeptide(L)' 'MEEKNKKCIHDVLMTIPPNYPVNTIYLNGFPVKVWAFSNMDCEKCVAYFVNEEGQVVIFDIAKIDGISFGELEDDDFDDC' A
#
# COMPACT_ATOMS: atom_id res chain seq x y z
N MET A 1 26.22 -13.44 7.15
CA MET A 1 24.85 -13.47 6.62
C MET A 1 24.12 -12.33 7.29
N GLU A 2 23.87 -11.26 6.56
CA GLU A 2 23.25 -10.06 7.10
C GLU A 2 21.74 -10.30 7.09
N GLU A 3 21.17 -10.68 8.24
CA GLU A 3 19.73 -10.57 8.47
C GLU A 3 19.39 -9.08 8.45
N LYS A 4 19.15 -8.57 7.24
CA LYS A 4 18.55 -7.27 7.03
C LYS A 4 17.17 -7.35 7.65
N ASN A 5 17.08 -6.83 8.86
CA ASN A 5 15.89 -6.52 9.64
C ASN A 5 14.73 -6.20 8.69
N LYS A 6 13.93 -7.21 8.34
CA LYS A 6 12.69 -7.05 7.58
C LYS A 6 11.78 -6.31 8.54
N LYS A 7 11.81 -4.98 8.53
CA LYS A 7 10.62 -4.21 8.93
C LYS A 7 9.50 -4.77 8.07
N CYS A 8 8.63 -5.56 8.69
CA CYS A 8 7.64 -6.34 7.97
C CYS A 8 6.73 -5.37 7.23
N ILE A 9 6.17 -5.77 6.09
CA ILE A 9 5.20 -4.95 5.35
C ILE A 9 4.04 -4.46 6.23
N HIS A 10 3.72 -5.25 7.26
CA HIS A 10 2.84 -4.90 8.36
C HIS A 10 3.19 -3.57 9.04
N ASP A 11 4.45 -3.34 9.39
CA ASP A 11 4.88 -2.11 10.07
C ASP A 11 4.75 -0.91 9.13
N VAL A 12 4.97 -1.12 7.83
CA VAL A 12 4.74 -0.09 6.81
C VAL A 12 3.25 0.24 6.76
N LEU A 13 2.38 -0.76 6.65
CA LEU A 13 0.92 -0.58 6.61
C LEU A 13 0.38 0.15 7.86
N MET A 14 0.95 -0.10 9.04
CA MET A 14 0.59 0.62 10.27
C MET A 14 0.96 2.11 10.25
N THR A 15 1.95 2.51 9.45
CA THR A 15 2.38 3.90 9.34
C THR A 15 1.63 4.70 8.28
N ILE A 16 0.93 4.02 7.37
CA ILE A 16 0.21 4.69 6.28
C ILE A 16 -1.15 5.17 6.83
N PRO A 17 -1.47 6.47 6.70
CA PRO A 17 -2.77 6.98 7.11
C PRO A 17 -3.90 6.45 6.19
N PRO A 18 -5.14 6.37 6.69
CA PRO A 18 -6.29 6.05 5.84
C PRO A 18 -6.41 7.02 4.66
N ASN A 19 -6.82 6.51 3.51
CA ASN A 19 -6.92 7.20 2.22
C ASN A 19 -5.59 7.72 1.64
N TYR A 20 -4.44 7.30 2.18
CA TYR A 20 -3.16 7.64 1.55
C TYR A 20 -3.10 7.07 0.13
N PRO A 21 -2.64 7.85 -0.87
CA PRO A 21 -2.57 7.40 -2.25
C PRO A 21 -1.55 6.27 -2.40
N VAL A 22 -1.98 5.18 -3.04
CA VAL A 22 -1.16 4.00 -3.32
C VAL A 22 -1.41 3.60 -4.75
N ASN A 23 -0.37 3.31 -5.52
CA ASN A 23 -0.52 3.00 -6.95
C ASN A 23 -0.54 1.50 -7.23
N THR A 24 0.28 0.72 -6.53
CA THR A 24 0.41 -0.72 -6.79
C THR A 24 0.80 -1.47 -5.54
N ILE A 25 0.22 -2.64 -5.34
CA ILE A 25 0.68 -3.62 -4.36
C ILE A 25 1.30 -4.81 -5.10
N TYR A 26 2.32 -5.43 -4.53
CA TYR A 26 2.95 -6.62 -5.08
C TYR A 26 2.54 -7.82 -4.23
N LEU A 27 1.83 -8.77 -4.85
CA LEU A 27 1.35 -9.99 -4.20
C LEU A 27 2.07 -11.22 -4.75
N ASN A 28 2.90 -11.86 -3.95
CA ASN A 28 3.82 -12.93 -4.39
C ASN A 28 4.58 -12.56 -5.69
N GLY A 29 5.03 -11.31 -5.78
CA GLY A 29 5.71 -10.73 -6.95
C GLY A 29 4.79 -10.28 -8.10
N PHE A 30 3.48 -10.48 -8.03
CA PHE A 30 2.53 -10.02 -9.04
C PHE A 30 2.00 -8.62 -8.71
N PRO A 31 2.11 -7.64 -9.63
CA PRO A 31 1.59 -6.30 -9.41
C PRO A 31 0.07 -6.28 -9.52
N VAL A 32 -0.59 -5.67 -8.54
CA VAL A 32 -2.03 -5.39 -8.52
C VAL A 32 -2.23 -3.89 -8.34
N LYS A 33 -2.95 -3.27 -9.27
CA LYS A 33 -3.27 -1.85 -9.19
C LYS A 33 -4.28 -1.59 -8.08
N VAL A 34 -3.98 -0.55 -7.30
CA VAL A 34 -4.86 0.02 -6.29
C VAL A 34 -4.77 1.54 -6.42
N TRP A 35 -5.66 2.25 -5.73
CA TRP A 35 -5.74 3.71 -5.74
C TRP A 35 -5.38 4.31 -4.37
N ALA A 36 -5.85 3.69 -3.29
CA ALA A 36 -5.59 4.20 -1.94
C ALA A 36 -5.57 3.06 -0.91
N PHE A 37 -4.82 3.27 0.16
CA PHE A 37 -4.92 2.46 1.37
C PHE A 37 -6.16 2.88 2.16
N SER A 38 -6.98 1.93 2.59
CA SER A 38 -8.17 2.23 3.39
C SER A 38 -7.90 1.97 4.87
N ASN A 39 -7.56 0.74 5.23
CA ASN A 39 -7.30 0.32 6.61
C ASN A 39 -6.61 -1.05 6.65
N MET A 40 -6.25 -1.53 7.84
CA MET A 40 -5.83 -2.92 8.08
C MET A 40 -6.49 -3.49 9.33
N ASP A 41 -6.74 -4.79 9.31
CA ASP A 41 -7.22 -5.57 10.46
C ASP A 41 -6.07 -6.48 10.92
N CYS A 42 -5.50 -6.14 12.07
CA CYS A 42 -4.38 -6.88 12.67
C CYS A 42 -4.80 -8.26 13.19
N GLU A 43 -6.06 -8.41 13.63
CA GLU A 43 -6.55 -9.68 14.17
C GLU A 43 -6.77 -10.69 13.05
N LYS A 44 -7.22 -10.21 11.89
CA LYS A 44 -7.46 -11.05 10.69
C LYS A 44 -6.27 -11.10 9.73
N CYS A 45 -5.20 -10.34 9.98
CA CYS A 45 -4.04 -10.20 9.10
C CYS A 45 -4.39 -9.80 7.66
N VAL A 46 -5.36 -8.88 7.48
CA VAL A 46 -5.77 -8.39 6.15
C VAL A 46 -5.64 -6.88 6.05
N ALA A 47 -5.34 -6.40 4.83
CA ALA A 47 -5.31 -4.99 4.48
C ALA A 47 -6.38 -4.68 3.43
N TYR A 48 -7.00 -3.53 3.59
CA TYR A 48 -8.07 -3.00 2.76
C TYR A 48 -7.51 -1.87 1.90
N PHE A 49 -7.74 -1.97 0.59
CA PHE A 49 -7.37 -0.95 -0.37
C PHE A 49 -8.59 -0.58 -1.21
N VAL A 50 -8.55 0.58 -1.84
CA VAL A 50 -9.55 1.03 -2.80
C VAL A 50 -8.98 0.84 -4.20
N ASN A 51 -9.74 0.26 -5.12
CA ASN A 51 -9.34 0.16 -6.53
C ASN A 51 -9.74 1.42 -7.33
N GLU A 52 -9.40 1.45 -8.61
CA GLU A 52 -9.75 2.56 -9.52
C GLU A 52 -11.26 2.77 -9.70
N GLU A 53 -12.07 1.75 -9.41
CA GLU A 53 -13.55 1.81 -9.46
C GLU A 53 -14.16 2.31 -8.13
N GLY A 54 -13.34 2.65 -7.13
CA GLY A 54 -13.81 3.06 -5.81
C GLY A 54 -14.30 1.90 -4.93
N GLN A 55 -14.03 0.65 -5.31
CA GLN A 55 -14.41 -0.54 -4.55
C GLN A 55 -13.32 -0.93 -3.56
N VAL A 56 -13.74 -1.44 -2.41
CA VAL A 56 -12.83 -1.98 -1.39
C VAL A 56 -12.40 -3.40 -1.79
N VAL A 57 -11.10 -3.58 -1.98
CA VAL A 57 -10.44 -4.86 -2.21
C VAL A 57 -9.63 -5.26 -0.99
N ILE A 58 -9.58 -6.56 -0.71
CA ILE A 58 -9.03 -7.12 0.53
C ILE A 58 -7.85 -8.03 0.17
N PHE A 59 -6.71 -7.83 0.83
CA PHE A 59 -5.53 -8.64 0.63
C PHE A 59 -4.97 -9.16 1.95
N ASP A 60 -4.47 -10.39 1.93
CA ASP A 60 -3.74 -11.00 3.04
C ASP A 60 -2.37 -10.32 3.17
N ILE A 61 -2.08 -9.75 4.34
CA ILE A 61 -0.84 -9.01 4.61
C ILE A 61 0.38 -9.90 4.38
N ALA A 62 0.28 -11.20 4.68
CA ALA A 62 1.38 -12.14 4.52
C ALA A 62 1.77 -12.37 3.05
N LYS A 63 0.87 -12.05 2.11
CA LYS A 63 1.10 -12.17 0.67
C LYS A 63 1.62 -10.89 0.03
N ILE A 64 1.63 -9.77 0.75
CA ILE A 64 2.10 -8.49 0.24
C ILE A 64 3.63 -8.46 0.38
N ASP A 65 4.33 -8.49 -0.76
CA ASP A 65 5.79 -8.35 -0.79
C ASP A 65 6.22 -6.89 -0.76
N GLY A 66 5.36 -5.98 -1.24
CA GLY A 66 5.71 -4.58 -1.36
C GLY A 66 4.53 -3.70 -1.76
N ILE A 67 4.72 -2.41 -1.59
CA ILE A 67 3.76 -1.36 -1.94
C ILE A 67 4.54 -0.29 -2.72
N SER A 68 3.98 0.14 -3.85
CA SER A 68 4.42 1.30 -4.60
C SER A 68 3.44 2.44 -4.35
N PHE A 69 3.96 3.51 -3.78
CA PHE A 69 3.23 4.76 -3.62
C PHE A 69 3.27 5.50 -4.95
N GLY A 70 2.15 6.09 -5.36
CA GLY A 70 2.11 6.91 -6.57
C GLY A 70 2.99 8.14 -6.42
N GLU A 71 3.42 8.69 -7.55
CA GLU A 71 3.94 10.06 -7.57
C GLU A 71 2.83 10.95 -6.99
N LEU A 72 3.17 11.75 -5.98
CA LEU A 72 2.39 12.95 -5.74
C LEU A 72 2.53 13.70 -7.06
N GLU A 73 1.44 13.90 -7.79
CA GLU A 73 1.45 14.96 -8.79
C GLU A 73 1.86 16.20 -7.98
N ASP A 74 3.09 16.67 -8.21
CA ASP A 74 3.54 17.97 -7.75
C ASP A 74 2.59 18.97 -8.42
N ASP A 75 1.42 19.21 -7.81
CA ASP A 75 0.52 20.30 -8.16
C ASP A 75 1.35 21.58 -8.14
N ASP A 76 1.60 22.11 -9.34
CA ASP A 76 1.86 23.52 -9.62
C ASP A 76 2.96 24.22 -8.79
N PHE A 77 4.23 23.85 -9.01
CA PHE A 77 5.35 24.77 -8.75
C PHE A 77 6.00 25.24 -10.05
N ASP A 78 5.22 25.92 -10.89
CA ASP A 78 5.77 26.86 -11.88
C ASP A 78 4.86 28.11 -11.93
N ASP A 79 4.78 28.80 -10.79
CA ASP A 79 4.50 30.24 -10.77
C ASP A 79 5.85 30.96 -10.87
N CYS A 80 6.25 31.36 -12.09
CA CYS A 80 7.13 32.51 -12.39
C CYS A 80 7.12 32.88 -13.89
#